data_AF-A0A7V9CL10-F1
#
_entry.id   AF-A0A7V9CL10-F1
#
_cell.length_a   1.000
_cell.length_b   1.000
_cell.length_c   1.000
_cell.angle_alpha   90.00
_cell.angle_beta   90.00
_cell.angle_gamma   90.00
#
_symmetry.space_group_name_H-M   'P 1'
#
loop_
_entity.id
_entity.type
_entity.pdbx_description
1 polymer ?
#
loop_
_entity_poly.entity_id
_entity_poly.type
_entity_poly.pdbx_seq_one_letter_code
_entity_poly.pdbx_strand_id
1 'polypeptide(L)'
;MLPSLKLANLWRVIRDVDLDQIRATARTPFELLIVADNPDAGARVRDALATLPTGGLHPFVTLLTPDELPGRQTVPLVTVLVSAAPTPSTRLIGAEHYGVHAGWPRHMVAGVPDDLRLLFPPIVALVDGDMRLALASALPAFRPAVAEAIVDETAKANASFAATTGLAEIIPVLNVPLNLGDMVILTKNQLAMGYRIALAAGRDGEPRAMVTEILGVLGGGLLFRQMARQLVGLIPVAGLLPKV
;
A
#
# COMPACT_ATOMS: atom_id res chain seq x y z
N MET A 1 -6.20 -25.12 -29.57
CA MET A 1 -7.26 -24.08 -29.48
C MET A 1 -7.91 -24.14 -28.11
N LEU A 2 -7.51 -23.26 -27.19
CA LEU A 2 -8.12 -22.87 -25.91
C LEU A 2 -7.38 -21.55 -25.56
N PRO A 3 -7.97 -20.45 -25.03
CA PRO A 3 -9.25 -20.31 -24.32
C PRO A 3 -9.92 -18.90 -24.47
N SER A 4 -10.64 -18.60 -25.56
CA SER A 4 -11.38 -17.31 -25.64
C SER A 4 -12.50 -17.20 -24.58
N LEU A 5 -13.02 -18.34 -24.12
CA LEU A 5 -14.10 -18.44 -23.12
C LEU A 5 -13.67 -18.15 -21.67
N LYS A 6 -12.37 -18.13 -21.35
CA LYS A 6 -11.90 -17.82 -19.98
C LYS A 6 -11.65 -16.33 -19.75
N LEU A 7 -11.17 -15.62 -20.77
CA LEU A 7 -10.88 -14.18 -20.70
C LEU A 7 -12.15 -13.33 -20.59
N ALA A 8 -13.18 -13.61 -21.39
CA ALA A 8 -14.43 -12.84 -21.35
C ALA A 8 -15.15 -12.92 -19.99
N ASN A 9 -15.14 -14.10 -19.36
CA ASN A 9 -15.72 -14.30 -18.02
C ASN A 9 -14.89 -13.62 -16.92
N LEU A 10 -13.56 -13.55 -17.08
CA LEU A 10 -12.67 -12.83 -16.17
C LEU A 10 -12.83 -11.31 -16.31
N TRP A 11 -13.03 -10.79 -17.51
CA TRP A 11 -13.33 -9.36 -17.71
C TRP A 11 -14.64 -8.94 -17.05
N ARG A 12 -15.62 -9.85 -16.96
CA ARG A 12 -16.83 -9.62 -16.17
C ARG A 12 -16.54 -9.51 -14.67
N VAL A 13 -15.54 -10.24 -14.19
CA VAL A 13 -15.09 -10.23 -12.79
C VAL A 13 -14.31 -8.95 -12.46
N ILE A 14 -13.46 -8.48 -13.36
CA ILE A 14 -12.64 -7.28 -13.18
C ILE A 14 -13.46 -5.99 -13.31
N ARG A 15 -14.57 -6.03 -14.06
CA ARG A 15 -15.41 -4.84 -14.34
C ARG A 15 -15.89 -4.09 -13.09
N ASP A 16 -16.00 -4.80 -11.97
CA ASP A 16 -16.44 -4.21 -10.69
C ASP A 16 -15.31 -3.47 -9.96
N VAL A 17 -14.06 -3.54 -10.44
CA VAL A 17 -12.92 -2.80 -9.92
C VAL A 17 -12.73 -1.55 -10.76
N ASP A 18 -12.83 -0.39 -10.14
CA ASP A 18 -12.62 0.89 -10.80
C ASP A 18 -11.12 1.18 -10.98
N LEU A 19 -10.53 0.56 -12.01
CA LEU A 19 -9.10 0.70 -12.33
C LEU A 19 -8.74 2.15 -12.68
N ASP A 20 -9.67 2.89 -13.29
CA ASP A 20 -9.46 4.28 -13.68
C ASP A 20 -9.42 5.19 -12.45
N GLN A 21 -10.30 4.96 -11.47
CA GLN A 21 -10.25 5.66 -10.18
C GLN A 21 -8.95 5.36 -9.42
N ILE A 22 -8.53 4.09 -9.34
CA ILE A 22 -7.26 3.71 -8.67
C ILE A 22 -6.08 4.43 -9.35
N ARG A 23 -6.06 4.44 -10.69
CA ARG A 23 -5.05 5.15 -11.48
C ARG A 23 -5.08 6.65 -11.26
N ALA A 24 -6.27 7.26 -11.20
CA ALA A 24 -6.44 8.69 -10.96
C ALA A 24 -5.89 9.06 -9.57
N THR A 25 -6.23 8.27 -8.54
CA THR A 25 -5.72 8.48 -7.18
C THR A 25 -4.20 8.42 -7.13
N ALA A 26 -3.58 7.44 -7.80
CA ALA A 26 -2.13 7.32 -7.88
C ALA A 26 -1.40 8.52 -8.54
N ARG A 27 -2.14 9.44 -9.18
CA ARG A 27 -1.62 10.64 -9.83
C ARG A 27 -2.00 11.92 -9.10
N THR A 28 -2.68 11.81 -7.97
CA THR A 28 -3.15 12.97 -7.21
C THR A 28 -1.93 13.73 -6.67
N PRO A 29 -1.84 15.06 -6.89
CA PRO A 29 -0.80 15.86 -6.28
C PRO A 29 -0.99 15.87 -4.75
N PHE A 30 0.12 15.87 -4.03
CA PHE A 30 0.11 15.89 -2.57
C PHE A 30 1.29 16.70 -2.04
N GLU A 31 1.29 16.92 -0.73
CA GLU A 31 2.40 17.52 -0.01
C GLU A 31 2.80 16.62 1.17
N LEU A 32 4.08 16.28 1.24
CA LEU A 32 4.74 15.66 2.39
C LEU A 32 5.56 16.74 3.08
N LEU A 33 5.10 17.17 4.25
CA LEU A 33 5.74 18.25 4.98
C LEU A 33 6.73 17.69 5.98
N ILE A 34 7.93 18.27 6.04
CA ILE A 34 8.95 17.97 7.05
C ILE A 34 9.14 19.23 7.87
N VAL A 35 8.96 19.14 9.18
CA VAL A 35 9.15 20.25 10.12
C VAL A 35 10.29 19.86 11.05
N ALA A 36 11.42 20.56 10.98
CA ALA A 36 12.60 20.20 11.75
C ALA A 36 13.12 21.37 12.60
N ASP A 37 13.41 21.11 13.87
CA ASP A 37 14.04 22.10 14.74
C ASP A 37 15.57 22.19 14.56
N ASN A 38 16.16 21.21 13.89
CA ASN A 38 17.55 21.16 13.44
C ASN A 38 17.61 21.04 11.90
N PRO A 39 18.26 22.00 11.20
CA PRO A 39 18.33 22.01 9.74
C PRO A 39 18.99 20.78 9.12
N ASP A 40 20.07 20.27 9.71
CA ASP A 40 20.81 19.12 9.18
C ASP A 40 20.01 17.82 9.31
N ALA A 41 19.33 17.63 10.44
CA ALA A 41 18.42 16.51 10.65
C ALA A 41 17.23 16.56 9.68
N GLY A 42 16.64 17.75 9.51
CA GLY A 42 15.58 17.97 8.53
C GLY A 42 16.00 17.68 7.10
N ALA A 43 17.18 18.17 6.69
CA ALA A 43 17.75 17.89 5.38
C ALA A 43 18.03 16.40 5.17
N ARG A 44 18.63 15.71 6.15
CA ARG A 44 18.86 14.26 6.08
C ARG A 44 17.56 13.47 5.87
N VAL A 45 16.51 13.77 6.63
CA VAL A 45 15.21 13.11 6.48
C VAL A 45 14.59 13.45 5.12
N ARG A 46 14.59 14.72 4.71
CA ARG A 46 14.09 15.15 3.40
C ARG A 46 14.78 14.41 2.27
N ASP A 47 16.10 14.35 2.29
CA ASP A 47 16.87 13.73 1.22
C ASP A 47 16.57 12.23 1.14
N ALA A 48 16.41 11.54 2.28
CA ALA A 48 16.00 10.14 2.28
C ALA A 48 14.58 9.91 1.74
N LEU A 49 13.64 10.81 2.03
CA LEU A 49 12.24 10.66 1.61
C LEU A 49 11.98 11.16 0.17
N ALA A 50 12.75 12.14 -0.30
CA ALA A 50 12.46 12.91 -1.52
C ALA A 50 13.40 12.63 -2.70
N THR A 51 14.48 11.87 -2.52
CA THR A 51 15.47 11.65 -3.58
C THR A 51 14.86 10.92 -4.78
N LEU A 52 15.10 11.49 -5.96
CA LEU A 52 14.71 10.88 -7.23
C LEU A 52 15.84 10.00 -7.80
N PRO A 53 15.50 8.91 -8.52
CA PRO A 53 16.47 8.05 -9.19
C PRO A 53 17.34 8.80 -10.20
N THR A 54 16.81 9.85 -10.81
CA THR A 54 17.49 10.73 -11.76
C THR A 54 18.40 11.76 -11.08
N GLY A 55 18.43 11.80 -9.76
CA GLY A 55 19.03 12.87 -8.96
C GLY A 55 18.04 14.01 -8.69
N GLY A 56 18.34 14.79 -7.65
CA GLY A 56 17.48 15.87 -7.16
C GLY A 56 16.41 15.41 -6.18
N LEU A 57 15.61 16.37 -5.70
CA LEU A 57 14.55 16.18 -4.73
C LEU A 57 13.19 16.43 -5.37
N HIS A 58 12.20 15.61 -5.03
CA HIS A 58 10.84 15.78 -5.51
C HIS A 58 10.17 17.02 -4.89
N PRO A 59 9.47 17.88 -5.67
CA PRO A 59 8.89 19.12 -5.18
C PRO A 59 7.71 18.94 -4.21
N PHE A 60 7.16 17.73 -4.11
CA PHE A 60 6.10 17.42 -3.14
C PHE A 60 6.60 17.28 -1.70
N VAL A 61 7.92 17.33 -1.48
CA VAL A 61 8.49 17.27 -0.13
C VAL A 61 9.05 18.63 0.25
N THR A 62 8.41 19.27 1.22
CA THR A 62 8.79 20.60 1.72
C THR A 62 9.46 20.47 3.08
N LEU A 63 10.58 21.16 3.29
CA LEU A 63 11.23 21.26 4.60
C LEU A 63 10.98 22.66 5.16
N LEU A 64 10.48 22.72 6.40
CA LEU A 64 10.22 23.94 7.16
C LEU A 64 10.84 23.86 8.55
N THR A 65 10.98 25.03 9.16
CA THR A 65 11.19 25.19 10.59
C THR A 65 9.85 25.19 11.33
N PRO A 66 9.83 24.93 12.66
CA PRO A 66 8.58 24.94 13.44
C PRO A 66 7.84 26.28 13.38
N ASP A 67 8.58 27.38 13.25
CA ASP A 67 8.05 28.74 13.28
C ASP A 67 7.33 29.12 11.97
N GLU A 68 7.60 28.40 10.86
CA GLU A 68 6.97 28.61 9.55
C GLU A 68 5.65 27.85 9.39
N LEU A 69 5.38 26.87 10.26
CA LEU A 69 4.21 25.97 10.15
C LEU A 69 2.85 26.71 10.25
N PRO A 70 2.63 27.65 11.18
CA PRO A 70 1.32 28.30 11.34
C PRO A 70 0.89 29.17 10.15
N GLY A 71 1.80 29.51 9.22
CA GLY A 71 1.50 30.30 8.03
C GLY A 71 0.96 29.49 6.84
N ARG A 72 0.82 28.17 7.00
CA ARG A 72 0.44 27.25 5.90
C ARG A 72 -1.06 27.27 5.61
N GLN A 73 -1.39 27.34 4.32
CA GLN A 73 -2.77 27.39 3.83
C GLN A 73 -3.27 26.08 3.22
N THR A 74 -2.38 25.13 2.90
CA THR A 74 -2.77 23.83 2.34
C THR A 74 -2.63 22.74 3.38
N VAL A 75 -3.52 21.75 3.31
CA VAL A 75 -3.50 20.57 4.18
C VAL A 75 -2.48 19.58 3.61
N PRO A 76 -1.40 19.26 4.35
CA PRO A 76 -0.43 18.27 3.90
C PRO A 76 -1.03 16.87 3.98
N LEU A 77 -0.57 15.97 3.11
CA LEU A 77 -0.92 14.56 3.18
C LEU A 77 -0.37 13.92 4.46
N VAL A 78 0.89 14.22 4.79
CA VAL A 78 1.53 13.84 6.05
C VAL A 78 2.50 14.93 6.48
N THR A 79 2.58 15.19 7.78
CA THR A 79 3.59 16.03 8.42
C THR A 79 4.57 15.18 9.24
N VAL A 80 5.85 15.23 8.92
CA VAL A 80 6.92 14.57 9.67
C VAL A 80 7.64 15.61 10.51
N LEU A 81 7.47 15.56 11.82
CA LEU A 81 8.16 16.43 12.77
C LEU A 81 9.47 15.76 13.16
N VAL A 82 10.60 16.46 13.02
CA VAL A 82 11.94 15.89 13.16
C VAL A 82 12.74 16.66 14.19
N SER A 83 13.20 15.95 15.22
CA SER A 83 14.20 16.43 16.17
C SER A 83 15.45 15.58 16.09
N ALA A 84 16.61 16.25 16.00
CA ALA A 84 17.90 15.56 16.10
C ALA A 84 18.12 14.95 17.50
N ALA A 85 17.58 15.61 18.53
CA ALA A 85 17.69 15.17 19.91
C ALA A 85 16.57 14.18 20.27
N PRO A 86 16.82 13.24 21.22
CA PRO A 86 15.78 12.36 21.77
C PRO A 86 14.64 13.13 22.43
N THR A 87 14.90 14.34 22.91
CA THR A 87 13.89 15.24 23.47
C THR A 87 13.65 16.38 22.48
N PRO A 88 12.46 16.48 21.87
CA PRO A 88 12.10 17.57 20.97
C PRO A 88 12.20 18.95 21.63
N SER A 89 12.54 19.97 20.83
CA SER A 89 12.49 21.35 21.33
C SER A 89 11.05 21.83 21.60
N THR A 90 10.89 22.82 22.47
CA THR A 90 9.59 23.44 22.75
C THR A 90 8.91 24.00 21.49
N ARG A 91 9.70 24.49 20.53
CA ARG A 91 9.19 24.96 19.23
C ARG A 91 8.59 23.82 18.41
N LEU A 92 9.28 22.67 18.34
CA LEU A 92 8.78 21.50 17.64
C LEU A 92 7.54 20.89 18.31
N ILE A 93 7.50 20.88 19.64
CA ILE A 93 6.30 20.49 20.41
C ILE A 93 5.13 21.43 20.09
N GLY A 94 5.38 22.74 20.01
CA GLY A 94 4.38 23.71 19.58
C GLY A 94 3.84 23.43 18.17
N ALA A 95 4.71 23.10 17.23
CA ALA A 95 4.34 22.69 15.87
C ALA A 95 3.52 21.38 15.85
N GLU A 96 3.86 20.41 16.70
CA GLU A 96 3.07 19.19 16.85
C GLU A 96 1.66 19.50 17.37
N HIS A 97 1.55 20.33 18.41
CA HIS A 97 0.26 20.78 18.93
C HIS A 97 -0.56 21.51 17.86
N TYR A 98 0.06 22.36 17.05
CA TYR A 98 -0.62 22.99 15.91
C TYR A 98 -1.21 21.93 14.96
N GLY A 99 -0.41 20.94 14.57
CA GLY A 99 -0.87 19.83 13.71
C GLY A 99 -2.01 19.01 14.33
N VAL A 100 -2.00 18.82 15.66
CA VAL A 100 -3.11 18.20 16.41
C VAL A 100 -4.40 19.01 16.22
N HIS A 101 -4.35 20.32 16.48
CA HIS A 101 -5.52 21.18 16.41
C HIS A 101 -6.05 21.33 14.98
N ALA A 102 -5.16 21.34 13.99
CA ALA A 102 -5.52 21.40 12.57
C ALA A 102 -6.02 20.07 12.00
N GLY A 103 -5.95 18.97 12.76
CA GLY A 103 -6.36 17.63 12.31
C GLY A 103 -5.43 17.03 11.25
N TRP A 104 -4.16 17.46 11.19
CA TRP A 104 -3.22 16.99 10.18
C TRP A 104 -2.62 15.62 10.55
N PRO A 105 -2.53 14.68 9.59
CA PRO A 105 -1.78 13.43 9.78
C PRO A 105 -0.32 13.76 10.08
N ARG A 106 0.21 13.22 11.18
CA ARG A 106 1.52 13.60 11.68
C ARG A 106 2.30 12.46 12.33
N HIS A 107 3.61 12.49 12.18
CA HIS A 107 4.54 11.58 12.82
C HIS A 107 5.70 12.36 13.45
N MET A 108 5.95 12.15 14.74
CA MET A 108 7.11 12.71 15.45
C MET A 108 8.29 11.74 15.41
N VAL A 109 9.43 12.23 14.95
CA VAL A 109 10.72 11.53 14.93
C VAL A 109 11.65 12.25 15.90
N ALA A 110 11.78 11.71 17.11
CA ALA A 110 12.68 12.22 18.12
C ALA A 110 13.95 11.36 18.16
N GLY A 111 15.10 11.95 17.81
CA GLY A 111 16.33 11.20 17.56
C GLY A 111 16.26 10.51 16.21
N VAL A 112 16.77 11.18 15.17
CA VAL A 112 16.77 10.63 13.81
C VAL A 112 17.54 9.29 13.79
N PRO A 113 16.91 8.18 13.36
CA PRO A 113 17.57 6.89 13.35
C PRO A 113 18.74 6.86 12.36
N ASP A 114 19.72 6.01 12.63
CA ASP A 114 20.83 5.77 11.69
C ASP A 114 20.33 5.13 10.40
N ASP A 115 19.42 4.15 10.52
CA ASP A 115 18.70 3.59 9.37
C ASP A 115 17.39 4.34 9.12
N LEU A 116 17.43 5.26 8.15
CA LEU A 116 16.28 6.06 7.74
C LEU A 116 15.16 5.22 7.10
N ARG A 117 15.41 3.94 6.76
CA ARG A 117 14.37 3.01 6.28
C ARG A 117 13.27 2.78 7.32
N LEU A 118 13.58 2.98 8.59
CA LEU A 118 12.61 2.83 9.69
C LEU A 118 11.53 3.93 9.68
N LEU A 119 11.72 5.02 8.92
CA LEU A 119 10.76 6.11 8.82
C LEU A 119 9.60 5.81 7.86
N PHE A 120 9.79 4.94 6.86
CA PHE A 120 8.78 4.73 5.82
C PHE A 120 7.51 4.03 6.34
N PRO A 121 7.57 2.89 7.07
CA PRO A 121 6.37 2.21 7.54
C PRO A 121 5.41 3.09 8.37
N PRO A 122 5.86 3.85 9.40
CA PRO A 122 4.95 4.70 10.16
C PRO A 122 4.37 5.86 9.35
N ILE A 123 5.12 6.41 8.37
CA ILE A 123 4.59 7.45 7.47
C ILE A 123 3.52 6.86 6.54
N VAL A 124 3.75 5.67 5.97
CA VAL A 124 2.77 4.99 5.10
C VAL A 124 1.50 4.64 5.87
N ALA A 125 1.62 4.25 7.14
CA ALA A 125 0.48 3.93 7.99
C ALA A 125 -0.44 5.13 8.28
N LEU A 126 0.05 6.37 8.13
CA LEU A 126 -0.76 7.59 8.28
C LEU A 126 -1.53 7.97 7.02
N VAL A 127 -1.21 7.37 5.88
CA VAL A 127 -1.87 7.64 4.61
C VAL A 127 -2.93 6.58 4.37
N ASP A 128 -4.16 7.00 4.11
CA ASP A 128 -5.27 6.07 3.91
C ASP A 128 -5.43 5.63 2.45
N GLY A 129 -5.76 4.35 2.28
CA GLY A 129 -6.19 3.76 1.01
C GLY A 129 -5.24 4.00 -0.16
N ASP A 130 -5.84 4.26 -1.33
CA ASP A 130 -5.10 4.40 -2.60
C ASP A 130 -4.24 5.68 -2.67
N MET A 131 -4.34 6.60 -1.70
CA MET A 131 -3.45 7.78 -1.63
C MET A 131 -1.99 7.38 -1.38
N ARG A 132 -1.75 6.21 -0.79
CA ARG A 132 -0.40 5.61 -0.69
C ARG A 132 0.24 5.39 -2.07
N LEU A 133 -0.57 5.18 -3.10
CA LEU A 133 -0.08 5.00 -4.47
C LEU A 133 0.51 6.30 -5.01
N ALA A 134 -0.11 7.45 -4.73
CA ALA A 134 0.44 8.75 -5.11
C ALA A 134 1.81 8.96 -4.47
N LEU A 135 1.93 8.65 -3.18
CA LEU A 135 3.18 8.74 -2.43
C LEU A 135 4.30 7.90 -3.07
N ALA A 136 4.07 6.61 -3.31
CA ALA A 136 5.09 5.71 -3.89
C ALA A 136 5.40 5.98 -5.37
N SER A 137 4.39 6.44 -6.13
CA SER A 137 4.56 6.77 -7.54
C SER A 137 5.49 7.98 -7.71
N ALA A 138 5.27 9.02 -6.91
CA ALA A 138 6.08 10.24 -6.94
C ALA A 138 7.42 10.11 -6.18
N LEU A 139 7.45 9.35 -5.07
CA LEU A 139 8.62 9.21 -4.19
C LEU A 139 9.09 7.75 -4.16
N PRO A 140 10.10 7.37 -4.98
CA PRO A 140 10.49 5.97 -5.13
C PRO A 140 10.98 5.28 -3.86
N ALA A 141 11.47 6.05 -2.89
CA ALA A 141 11.90 5.56 -1.59
C ALA A 141 10.75 4.90 -0.79
N PHE A 142 9.49 5.30 -1.03
CA PHE A 142 8.30 4.74 -0.37
C PHE A 142 7.80 3.42 -0.99
N ARG A 143 8.27 3.06 -2.19
CA ARG A 143 7.76 1.88 -2.92
C ARG A 143 7.81 0.58 -2.12
N PRO A 144 8.89 0.24 -1.39
CA PRO A 144 8.94 -1.00 -0.62
C PRO A 144 7.88 -1.02 0.49
N ALA A 145 7.78 0.06 1.27
CA ALA A 145 6.84 0.15 2.39
C ALA A 145 5.37 0.17 1.92
N VAL A 146 5.07 0.85 0.81
CA VAL A 146 3.72 0.86 0.22
C VAL A 146 3.37 -0.51 -0.37
N ALA A 147 4.30 -1.17 -1.06
CA ALA A 147 4.07 -2.53 -1.57
C ALA A 147 3.78 -3.53 -0.45
N GLU A 148 4.54 -3.47 0.65
CA GLU A 148 4.32 -4.28 1.84
C GLU A 148 2.94 -4.02 2.45
N ALA A 149 2.55 -2.74 2.60
CA ALA A 149 1.23 -2.38 3.10
C ALA A 149 0.08 -2.92 2.22
N ILE A 150 0.20 -2.82 0.88
CA ILE A 150 -0.79 -3.34 -0.07
C ILE A 150 -0.91 -4.88 0.04
N VAL A 151 0.22 -5.57 0.17
CA VAL A 151 0.26 -7.03 0.32
C VAL A 151 -0.38 -7.44 1.65
N ASP A 152 -0.04 -6.78 2.76
CA ASP A 152 -0.58 -7.07 4.08
C ASP A 152 -2.10 -6.83 4.15
N GLU A 153 -2.60 -5.72 3.60
CA GLU A 153 -4.04 -5.45 3.50
C GLU A 153 -4.77 -6.51 2.67
N THR A 154 -4.20 -6.90 1.54
CA THR A 154 -4.77 -7.94 0.68
C THR A 154 -4.78 -9.30 1.39
N ALA A 155 -3.70 -9.63 2.12
CA ALA A 155 -3.59 -10.86 2.89
C ALA A 155 -4.63 -10.91 4.01
N LYS A 156 -4.79 -9.81 4.76
CA LYS A 156 -5.82 -9.68 5.80
C LYS A 156 -7.22 -9.81 5.24
N ALA A 157 -7.54 -9.14 4.13
CA ALA A 157 -8.83 -9.27 3.46
C ALA A 157 -9.13 -10.71 3.02
N ASN A 158 -8.13 -11.39 2.44
CA ASN A 158 -8.25 -12.79 2.05
C ASN A 158 -8.42 -13.72 3.26
N ALA A 159 -7.70 -13.47 4.36
CA ALA A 159 -7.81 -14.26 5.59
C ALA A 159 -9.18 -14.09 6.27
N SER A 160 -9.68 -12.85 6.37
CA SER A 160 -11.02 -12.58 6.90
C SER A 160 -12.12 -13.24 6.06
N PHE A 161 -11.96 -13.21 4.73
CA PHE A 161 -12.87 -13.88 3.81
C PHE A 161 -12.85 -15.41 4.02
N ALA A 162 -11.67 -16.03 4.03
CA ALA A 162 -11.52 -17.48 4.26
C ALA A 162 -12.05 -17.92 5.63
N ALA A 163 -11.85 -17.12 6.68
CA ALA A 163 -12.41 -17.39 8.00
C ALA A 163 -13.95 -17.36 7.99
N THR A 164 -14.55 -16.43 7.24
CA THR A 164 -16.01 -16.29 7.14
C THR A 164 -16.63 -17.43 6.34
N THR A 165 -16.02 -17.81 5.22
CA THR A 165 -16.53 -18.93 4.39
C THR A 165 -16.31 -20.27 5.07
N GLY A 166 -15.17 -20.48 5.72
CA GLY A 166 -14.91 -21.71 6.51
C GLY A 166 -15.89 -21.90 7.68
N LEU A 167 -16.37 -20.82 8.30
CA LEU A 167 -17.44 -20.90 9.30
C LEU A 167 -18.82 -21.22 8.68
N ALA A 168 -19.09 -20.71 7.47
CA ALA A 168 -20.34 -20.96 6.76
C ALA A 168 -20.46 -22.41 6.25
N GLU A 169 -19.36 -23.03 5.84
CA GLU A 169 -19.30 -24.43 5.39
C GLU A 169 -19.63 -25.45 6.50
N ILE A 170 -19.51 -25.05 7.77
CA ILE A 170 -19.87 -25.87 8.94
C ILE A 170 -21.41 -25.98 9.10
N ILE A 171 -22.20 -25.13 8.43
CA ILE A 171 -23.65 -25.10 8.54
C ILE A 171 -24.28 -25.82 7.32
N PRO A 172 -24.74 -27.08 7.46
CA PRO A 172 -25.17 -27.93 6.33
C PRO A 172 -26.43 -27.47 5.59
N VAL A 173 -27.14 -26.45 6.08
CA VAL A 173 -28.35 -25.89 5.45
C VAL A 173 -28.04 -24.85 4.36
N LEU A 174 -26.85 -24.25 4.36
CA LEU A 174 -26.40 -23.30 3.34
C LEU A 174 -25.83 -24.04 2.12
N ASN A 175 -26.69 -24.74 1.37
CA ASN A 175 -26.33 -25.52 0.16
C ASN A 175 -26.01 -24.60 -1.05
N VAL A 176 -25.18 -23.58 -0.85
CA VAL A 176 -24.69 -22.66 -1.88
C VAL A 176 -23.28 -23.13 -2.28
N PRO A 177 -22.93 -23.22 -3.58
CA PRO A 177 -21.58 -23.58 -4.01
C PRO A 177 -20.60 -22.43 -3.72
N LEU A 178 -20.18 -22.31 -2.46
CA LEU A 178 -19.25 -21.28 -1.94
C LEU A 178 -17.89 -21.32 -2.68
N ASN A 179 -17.42 -22.51 -3.05
CA ASN A 179 -16.15 -22.74 -3.76
C ASN A 179 -15.95 -21.94 -5.07
N LEU A 180 -17.02 -21.57 -5.79
CA LEU A 180 -16.92 -20.81 -7.04
C LEU A 180 -16.88 -19.29 -6.82
N GLY A 181 -17.56 -18.78 -5.78
CA GLY A 181 -17.50 -17.36 -5.39
C GLY A 181 -16.12 -16.98 -4.89
N ASP A 182 -15.51 -17.87 -4.11
CA ASP A 182 -14.20 -17.67 -3.48
C ASP A 182 -13.09 -17.52 -4.50
N MET A 183 -13.07 -18.36 -5.54
CA MET A 183 -12.05 -18.27 -6.57
C MET A 183 -12.15 -16.94 -7.34
N VAL A 184 -13.37 -16.45 -7.57
CA VAL A 184 -13.64 -15.18 -8.26
C VAL A 184 -13.19 -13.99 -7.40
N ILE A 185 -13.60 -13.95 -6.13
CA ILE A 185 -13.26 -12.87 -5.19
C ILE A 185 -11.74 -12.82 -4.94
N LEU A 186 -11.10 -13.95 -4.68
CA LEU A 186 -9.65 -14.01 -4.46
C LEU A 186 -8.86 -13.58 -5.72
N THR A 187 -9.33 -13.94 -6.91
CA THR A 187 -8.71 -13.51 -8.17
C THR A 187 -8.85 -12.00 -8.37
N LYS A 188 -10.00 -11.40 -8.00
CA LYS A 188 -10.15 -9.93 -8.00
C LYS A 188 -9.14 -9.27 -7.07
N ASN A 189 -9.01 -9.75 -5.83
CA ASN A 189 -8.10 -9.19 -4.85
C ASN A 189 -6.64 -9.26 -5.33
N GLN A 190 -6.20 -10.38 -5.89
CA GLN A 190 -4.85 -10.55 -6.43
C GLN A 190 -4.57 -9.64 -7.62
N LEU A 191 -5.55 -9.45 -8.51
CA LEU A 191 -5.42 -8.55 -9.66
C LEU A 191 -5.36 -7.10 -9.22
N ALA A 192 -6.26 -6.68 -8.33
CA ALA A 192 -6.29 -5.32 -7.82
C ALA A 192 -5.01 -5.00 -7.02
N MET A 193 -4.51 -5.94 -6.21
CA MET A 193 -3.23 -5.85 -5.53
C MET A 193 -2.07 -5.67 -6.52
N GLY A 194 -1.96 -6.52 -7.54
CA GLY A 194 -0.92 -6.42 -8.57
C GLY A 194 -0.99 -5.10 -9.35
N TYR A 195 -2.20 -4.62 -9.64
CA TYR A 195 -2.41 -3.34 -10.31
C TYR A 195 -1.95 -2.16 -9.46
N ARG A 196 -2.30 -2.15 -8.16
CA ARG A 196 -1.81 -1.15 -7.20
C ARG A 196 -0.29 -1.14 -7.07
N ILE A 197 0.34 -2.31 -6.98
CA ILE A 197 1.80 -2.43 -6.92
C ILE A 197 2.44 -1.87 -8.20
N ALA A 198 1.87 -2.16 -9.37
CA ALA A 198 2.36 -1.62 -10.64
C ALA A 198 2.29 -0.08 -10.68
N LEU A 199 1.17 0.49 -10.23
CA LEU A 199 1.01 1.95 -10.14
C LEU A 199 1.96 2.59 -9.11
N ALA A 200 2.13 1.96 -7.94
CA ALA A 200 3.08 2.39 -6.93
C ALA A 200 4.53 2.36 -7.45
N ALA A 201 4.87 1.40 -8.31
CA ALA A 201 6.15 1.34 -8.99
C ALA A 201 6.35 2.45 -10.06
N GLY A 202 5.36 3.31 -10.27
CA GLY A 202 5.38 4.41 -11.23
C GLY A 202 5.00 4.00 -12.66
N ARG A 203 4.39 2.82 -12.87
CA ARG A 203 3.92 2.44 -14.21
C ARG A 203 2.69 3.26 -14.60
N ASP A 204 2.65 3.68 -15.85
CA ASP A 204 1.66 4.62 -16.40
C ASP A 204 0.89 4.08 -17.61
N GLY A 205 1.07 2.80 -17.94
CA GLY A 205 0.45 2.11 -19.07
C GLY A 205 -1.08 2.09 -19.03
N GLU A 206 -1.72 1.71 -20.13
CA GLU A 206 -3.17 1.57 -20.20
C GLU A 206 -3.67 0.47 -19.23
N PRO A 207 -4.79 0.67 -18.50
CA PRO A 207 -5.18 -0.25 -17.43
C PRO A 207 -5.37 -1.69 -17.89
N ARG A 208 -6.01 -1.91 -19.06
CA ARG A 208 -6.24 -3.27 -19.56
C ARG A 208 -4.94 -3.96 -19.95
N ALA A 209 -3.99 -3.24 -20.54
CA ALA A 209 -2.68 -3.75 -20.88
C ALA A 209 -1.93 -4.21 -19.62
N MET A 210 -1.88 -3.36 -18.59
CA MET A 210 -1.22 -3.68 -17.31
C MET A 210 -1.87 -4.88 -16.62
N VAL A 211 -3.20 -4.93 -16.57
CA VAL A 211 -3.94 -6.09 -16.02
C VAL A 211 -3.63 -7.37 -16.79
N THR A 212 -3.49 -7.30 -18.11
CA THR A 212 -3.14 -8.46 -18.94
C THR A 212 -1.73 -8.95 -18.66
N GLU A 213 -0.76 -8.05 -18.44
CA GLU A 213 0.60 -8.42 -18.02
C GLU A 213 0.60 -9.09 -16.63
N ILE A 214 -0.11 -8.49 -15.66
CA ILE A 214 -0.26 -9.03 -14.30
C ILE A 214 -0.89 -10.43 -14.35
N LEU A 215 -1.88 -10.64 -15.21
CA LEU A 215 -2.50 -11.95 -15.41
C LEU A 215 -1.51 -13.01 -15.89
N GLY A 216 -0.55 -12.65 -16.73
CA GLY A 216 0.54 -13.55 -17.12
C GLY A 216 1.36 -14.02 -15.92
N VAL A 217 1.71 -13.10 -15.03
CA VAL A 217 2.46 -13.39 -13.79
C VAL A 217 1.64 -14.23 -12.81
N LEU A 218 0.38 -13.84 -12.56
CA LEU A 218 -0.53 -14.58 -11.68
C LEU A 218 -0.84 -15.99 -12.21
N GLY A 219 -0.96 -16.14 -13.53
CA GLY A 219 -1.16 -17.43 -14.18
C GLY A 219 -0.05 -18.43 -13.86
N GLY A 220 1.21 -17.97 -13.82
CA GLY A 220 2.34 -18.77 -13.35
C GLY A 220 2.20 -19.18 -11.88
N GLY A 221 1.83 -18.24 -11.01
CA GLY A 221 1.62 -18.52 -9.57
C GLY A 221 0.49 -19.52 -9.29
N LEU A 222 -0.60 -19.48 -10.08
CA LEU A 222 -1.72 -20.42 -9.97
C LEU A 222 -1.31 -21.86 -10.30
N LEU A 223 -0.42 -22.05 -11.28
CA LEU A 223 0.14 -23.36 -11.61
C LEU A 223 0.92 -23.94 -10.43
N PHE A 224 1.82 -23.14 -9.83
CA PHE A 224 2.56 -23.56 -8.63
C PHE A 224 1.63 -23.84 -7.44
N ARG A 225 0.57 -23.05 -7.27
CA ARG A 225 -0.42 -23.29 -6.22
C ARG A 225 -1.16 -24.61 -6.40
N GLN A 226 -1.55 -24.95 -7.64
CA GLN A 226 -2.19 -26.23 -7.94
C GLN A 226 -1.24 -27.40 -7.69
N MET A 227 0.02 -27.28 -8.13
CA MET A 227 1.05 -28.29 -7.87
C MET A 227 1.28 -28.49 -6.37
N ALA A 228 1.45 -27.40 -5.61
CA ALA A 228 1.64 -27.46 -4.15
C ALA A 228 0.44 -28.12 -3.44
N ARG A 229 -0.79 -27.81 -3.85
CA ARG A 229 -1.99 -28.42 -3.27
C ARG A 229 -2.11 -29.92 -3.58
N GLN A 230 -1.74 -30.32 -4.80
CA GLN A 230 -1.68 -31.74 -5.18
C GLN A 230 -0.61 -32.48 -4.37
N LEU A 231 0.57 -31.88 -4.20
CA LEU A 231 1.67 -32.45 -3.41
C LEU A 231 1.33 -32.56 -1.93
N VAL A 232 0.74 -31.52 -1.32
CA VAL A 232 0.28 -31.55 0.08
C VAL A 232 -0.84 -32.57 0.27
N GLY A 233 -1.70 -32.77 -0.73
CA GLY A 233 -2.75 -33.79 -0.72
C GLY A 233 -2.23 -35.24 -0.65
N LEU A 234 -0.93 -35.47 -0.90
CA LEU A 234 -0.27 -36.78 -0.77
C LEU A 234 0.23 -37.06 0.65
N ILE A 235 0.11 -36.11 1.59
CA ILE A 235 0.55 -36.28 2.99
C ILE A 235 -0.59 -36.93 3.80
N PRO A 236 -0.45 -38.21 4.25
CA PRO A 236 -1.58 -39.02 4.76
C PRO A 236 -2.19 -38.55 6.09
N VAL A 237 -1.53 -37.65 6.84
CA VAL A 237 -1.96 -37.21 8.19
C VAL A 237 -2.28 -35.72 8.24
N ALA A 238 -1.70 -34.88 7.38
CA ALA A 238 -2.02 -33.45 7.29
C ALA A 238 -3.28 -33.16 6.45
N GLY A 239 -3.82 -34.16 5.73
CA GLY A 239 -5.03 -34.02 4.92
C GLY A 239 -6.35 -33.89 5.72
N LEU A 240 -6.31 -34.09 7.04
CA LEU A 240 -7.46 -34.07 7.96
C LEU A 240 -7.60 -32.77 8.78
N LEU A 241 -6.62 -31.85 8.70
CA LEU A 241 -6.80 -30.52 9.25
C LEU A 241 -7.68 -29.71 8.30
N PRO A 242 -8.69 -28.96 8.80
CA PRO A 242 -9.55 -28.14 7.95
C PRO A 242 -8.67 -27.26 7.09
N LYS A 243 -8.86 -27.34 5.76
CA LYS A 243 -8.14 -26.50 4.80
C LYS A 243 -8.71 -25.09 4.89
N VAL A 244 -8.25 -24.32 5.86
CA VAL A 244 -8.34 -22.84 5.87
C VAL A 244 -7.29 -22.22 4.96
#